data_AF-A0A8K0FZM6-F1
#
_entry.id   AF-A0A8K0FZM6-F1
#
_cell.length_a   1.000
_cell.length_b   1.000
_cell.length_c   1.000
_cell.angle_alpha   90.00
_cell.angle_beta   90.00
_cell.angle_gamma   90.00
#
_symmetry.space_group_name_H-M   'P 1'
#
loop_
_entity.id
_entity.type
_entity.pdbx_description
1 polymer ?
#
loop_
_entity_poly.entity_id
_entity_poly.type
_entity_poly.pdbx_seq_one_letter_code
_entity_poly.pdbx_strand_id
1 'polypeptide(L)'
;MEFRRYHWGPNETWKISRELQAERVFTRIPIDNSSMSNGQDLEMIKYITQSDLPTFIPCKLMFPSKTPSTLTKAAQASCRNALSLSQAGYDKNRLNESQQRDLKIYTQLQNKIIEENNAFLRCAEEEWATKGKRINILCKPLRKYAYKMWRRKEALLHNYPQFYKLCKNAISLSPGDYKVDVARIQEILRLGSVAEFSKPSLLVKCVLDLSALPMPEQQTYNSKLPVSQDANISNIVKNHNIDIVISSSSMKTFMDNSDYRIAWNVPVIVKLVEQKQPDGTFITKTVVYIDKTLPKKRPDTINFNEYCHKKLVKTNFCRYHGFSYSNSEQKIDDPNYKAESSQKESESTGSPPNVTIHHNAAYDMWKMKLNHEGNHLMKTRMSGKELNFLIRYKVDGCELVNDIETRSVTILPKLELQLELGANIATKQEVIREWTSLFFRPFSHLYRIRLQSNSSEVVSVESVNLQKLNFEAMQHYQYKPNDQLIVVYKVFLELSKLEPGNYLLHHTERNGPFAQIMKEEKVESIYKKKLNIYDLYSDYKTNTRIPLQSTKPWCPIDVNYILPIHTVYKRLPGTFQPVQTQFKKKKNRGRNKKKKKNNKNKKNNVNKEAAAAAAVATAAATKECKYI
;
A
#
# COMPACT_ATOMS: atom_id res chain seq x y z
N MET A 1 -14.85 -9.70 -21.11
CA MET A 1 -14.73 -8.27 -20.76
C MET A 1 -13.36 -7.80 -21.25
N GLU A 2 -13.31 -6.83 -22.16
CA GLU A 2 -12.03 -6.30 -22.63
C GLU A 2 -11.40 -5.38 -21.58
N PHE A 3 -10.26 -5.77 -21.05
CA PHE A 3 -9.38 -4.85 -20.34
C PHE A 3 -8.72 -3.95 -21.39
N ARG A 4 -9.16 -2.69 -21.52
CA ARG A 4 -8.53 -1.70 -22.40
C ARG A 4 -7.02 -1.67 -22.12
N ARG A 5 -6.20 -1.98 -23.13
CA ARG A 5 -4.74 -1.72 -23.09
C ARG A 5 -4.54 -0.21 -23.06
N TYR A 6 -4.09 0.33 -21.94
CA TYR A 6 -3.61 1.70 -21.86
C TYR A 6 -2.37 1.83 -22.74
N HIS A 7 -2.55 2.42 -23.93
CA HIS A 7 -1.44 2.84 -24.77
C HIS A 7 -0.84 4.10 -24.15
N TRP A 8 0.36 3.96 -23.58
CA TRP A 8 1.27 5.07 -23.48
C TRP A 8 1.97 5.17 -24.84
N GLY A 9 1.94 6.36 -25.45
CA GLY A 9 2.64 6.64 -26.72
C GLY A 9 4.15 6.45 -26.60
N PRO A 10 4.87 6.48 -27.74
CA PRO A 10 6.21 5.89 -27.84
C PRO A 10 7.22 6.53 -26.90
N ASN A 11 7.87 5.67 -26.12
CA ASN A 11 9.17 5.80 -25.47
C ASN A 11 9.84 7.19 -25.54
N GLU A 12 9.46 8.09 -24.62
CA GLU A 12 10.45 9.00 -24.03
C GLU A 12 11.22 8.23 -22.95
N THR A 13 12.11 7.36 -23.41
CA THR A 13 13.20 6.86 -22.57
C THR A 13 14.16 8.03 -22.37
N TRP A 14 14.52 8.29 -21.11
CA TRP A 14 15.40 9.40 -20.75
C TRP A 14 16.80 9.13 -21.30
N LYS A 15 17.05 9.56 -22.54
CA LYS A 15 18.34 9.43 -23.18
C LYS A 15 19.38 10.20 -22.37
N ILE A 16 20.34 9.46 -21.83
CA ILE A 16 21.63 10.00 -21.41
C ILE A 16 22.21 10.76 -22.62
N SER A 17 22.70 11.98 -22.38
CA SER A 17 23.43 12.76 -23.38
C SER A 17 24.58 11.92 -23.94
N ARG A 18 24.55 11.66 -25.25
CA ARG A 18 25.65 10.99 -25.94
C ARG A 18 26.03 11.76 -27.19
N GLU A 19 27.27 12.22 -27.21
CA GLU A 19 28.05 12.28 -28.44
C GLU A 19 28.01 10.90 -29.10
N LEU A 20 28.09 10.84 -30.43
CA LEU A 20 27.82 9.67 -31.30
C LEU A 20 26.32 9.44 -31.64
N GLN A 21 25.84 10.21 -32.62
CA GLN A 21 25.52 9.76 -33.99
C GLN A 21 25.31 8.23 -34.23
N ALA A 22 24.45 7.76 -35.14
CA ALA A 22 23.46 8.38 -36.01
C ALA A 22 22.49 7.30 -36.59
N GLU A 23 21.60 7.74 -37.48
CA GLU A 23 20.74 6.97 -38.40
C GLU A 23 19.51 6.24 -37.85
N ARG A 24 18.46 6.26 -38.68
CA ARG A 24 17.10 5.77 -38.41
C ARG A 24 16.86 4.48 -39.19
N VAL A 25 16.37 3.43 -38.54
CA VAL A 25 15.53 2.41 -39.20
C VAL A 25 14.34 2.06 -38.30
N PHE A 26 13.13 2.12 -38.87
CA PHE A 26 11.92 1.63 -38.23
C PHE A 26 11.97 0.11 -38.08
N THR A 27 11.86 -0.43 -36.87
CA THR A 27 11.36 -1.80 -36.66
C THR A 27 10.50 -1.88 -35.41
N ARG A 28 9.44 -2.70 -35.48
CA ARG A 28 8.55 -2.98 -34.35
C ARG A 28 9.30 -3.84 -33.33
N ILE A 29 9.39 -3.38 -32.08
CA ILE A 29 9.88 -4.20 -30.96
C ILE A 29 8.66 -4.70 -30.15
N PRO A 30 8.61 -5.97 -29.71
CA PRO A 30 7.42 -6.53 -29.08
C PRO A 30 7.13 -5.92 -27.70
N ILE A 31 5.85 -5.91 -27.31
CA ILE A 31 5.47 -5.77 -25.89
C ILE A 31 5.96 -7.03 -25.18
N ASP A 32 7.06 -6.91 -24.44
CA ASP A 32 7.69 -8.07 -23.83
C ASP A 32 6.98 -8.49 -22.53
N ASN A 33 6.02 -9.40 -22.71
CA ASN A 33 5.34 -10.11 -21.62
C ASN A 33 6.31 -10.98 -20.78
N SER A 34 7.58 -11.17 -21.18
CA SER A 34 8.57 -11.92 -20.38
C SER A 34 9.02 -11.16 -19.11
N SER A 35 8.86 -9.83 -19.09
CA SER A 35 9.12 -8.99 -17.91
C SER A 35 8.11 -9.17 -16.76
N MET A 36 7.11 -10.04 -16.91
CA MET A 36 6.12 -10.39 -15.89
C MET A 36 6.68 -11.24 -14.72
N SER A 37 7.96 -11.59 -14.73
CA SER A 37 8.55 -12.33 -13.61
C SER A 37 8.80 -11.45 -12.38
N ASN A 38 8.30 -11.87 -11.22
CA ASN A 38 8.76 -11.36 -9.93
C ASN A 38 10.23 -11.80 -9.73
N GLY A 39 11.19 -11.04 -10.23
CA GLY A 39 12.61 -11.46 -10.28
C GLY A 39 13.18 -11.96 -8.94
N GLN A 40 12.74 -11.37 -7.82
CA GLN A 40 13.13 -11.83 -6.47
C GLN A 40 12.32 -13.01 -5.95
N ASP A 41 11.06 -13.19 -6.35
CA ASP A 41 10.39 -14.47 -6.08
C ASP A 41 11.12 -15.55 -6.86
N LEU A 42 11.57 -15.30 -8.11
CA LEU A 42 12.39 -16.27 -8.84
C LEU A 42 13.76 -16.51 -8.21
N GLU A 43 14.49 -15.51 -7.72
CA GLU A 43 15.75 -15.74 -7.00
C GLU A 43 15.54 -16.49 -5.68
N MET A 44 14.54 -16.08 -4.89
CA MET A 44 14.24 -16.74 -3.61
C MET A 44 13.68 -18.15 -3.83
N ILE A 45 12.84 -18.36 -4.85
CA ILE A 45 12.38 -19.70 -5.28
C ILE A 45 13.58 -20.52 -5.77
N LYS A 46 14.48 -19.98 -6.61
CA LYS A 46 15.71 -20.66 -7.05
C LYS A 46 16.52 -21.11 -5.83
N TYR A 47 16.82 -20.20 -4.91
CA TYR A 47 17.52 -20.47 -3.66
C TYR A 47 16.82 -21.56 -2.81
N ILE A 48 15.49 -21.48 -2.64
CA ILE A 48 14.67 -22.47 -1.94
C ILE A 48 14.62 -23.83 -2.68
N THR A 49 14.76 -23.86 -4.00
CA THR A 49 14.75 -25.09 -4.81
C THR A 49 16.13 -25.73 -4.99
N GLN A 50 17.22 -24.97 -4.77
CA GLN A 50 18.60 -25.42 -4.92
C GLN A 50 19.27 -25.80 -3.58
N SER A 51 18.69 -25.40 -2.44
CA SER A 51 19.17 -25.75 -1.10
C SER A 51 18.24 -26.76 -0.42
N ASP A 52 18.82 -27.78 0.24
CA ASP A 52 18.05 -28.80 0.96
C ASP A 52 17.27 -28.23 2.16
N LEU A 53 17.74 -27.11 2.73
CA LEU A 53 16.95 -26.16 3.52
C LEU A 53 17.54 -24.73 3.32
N PRO A 54 16.71 -23.70 3.08
CA PRO A 54 17.17 -22.30 3.08
C PRO A 54 17.60 -21.88 4.49
N THR A 55 18.67 -21.08 4.60
CA THR A 55 19.21 -20.63 5.90
C THR A 55 18.27 -19.66 6.64
N PHE A 56 17.39 -18.99 5.90
CA PHE A 56 16.37 -18.09 6.44
C PHE A 56 15.05 -18.25 5.67
N ILE A 57 13.93 -18.12 6.39
CA ILE A 57 12.59 -18.08 5.82
C ILE A 57 11.88 -16.88 6.46
N PRO A 58 11.41 -15.89 5.68
CA PRO A 58 10.59 -14.82 6.21
C PRO A 58 9.27 -15.32 6.82
N CYS A 59 8.89 -14.77 7.98
CA CYS A 59 7.71 -15.16 8.78
C CYS A 59 7.74 -16.60 9.37
N LYS A 60 6.75 -16.92 10.20
CA LYS A 60 6.48 -18.24 10.76
C LYS A 60 5.01 -18.61 10.52
N LEU A 61 4.75 -19.78 9.96
CA LEU A 61 3.39 -20.24 9.68
C LEU A 61 2.77 -20.88 10.93
N MET A 62 1.55 -20.44 11.26
CA MET A 62 0.70 -20.91 12.34
C MET A 62 -0.64 -21.38 11.73
N PHE A 63 -1.43 -22.12 12.51
CA PHE A 63 -2.76 -22.58 12.11
C PHE A 63 -3.82 -22.03 13.08
N PRO A 64 -4.95 -21.49 12.59
CA PRO A 64 -5.97 -20.91 13.45
C PRO A 64 -6.80 -21.98 14.18
N SER A 65 -6.73 -23.23 13.73
CA SER A 65 -7.35 -24.39 14.39
C SER A 65 -6.40 -25.59 14.42
N LYS A 66 -6.67 -26.53 15.34
CA LYS A 66 -6.09 -27.89 15.38
C LYS A 66 -6.75 -28.85 14.38
N THR A 67 -7.83 -28.44 13.71
CA THR A 67 -8.47 -29.21 12.64
C THR A 67 -7.42 -29.59 11.58
N PRO A 68 -7.30 -30.86 11.20
CA PRO A 68 -6.39 -31.26 10.13
C PRO A 68 -6.97 -30.90 8.75
N SER A 69 -6.08 -30.62 7.80
CA SER A 69 -6.44 -30.37 6.39
C SER A 69 -7.06 -31.62 5.75
N THR A 70 -8.09 -31.39 4.92
CA THR A 70 -8.72 -32.42 4.07
C THR A 70 -7.78 -32.88 2.95
N LEU A 71 -6.80 -32.04 2.61
CA LEU A 71 -5.77 -32.29 1.61
C LEU A 71 -4.54 -32.97 2.23
N THR A 72 -3.92 -33.90 1.49
CA THR A 72 -2.63 -34.50 1.87
C THR A 72 -1.48 -33.54 1.62
N LYS A 73 -0.31 -33.78 2.25
CA LYS A 73 0.90 -32.99 1.99
C LYS A 73 1.30 -32.96 0.50
N ALA A 74 1.10 -34.07 -0.21
CA ALA A 74 1.37 -34.15 -1.65
C ALA A 74 0.35 -33.33 -2.47
N ALA A 75 -0.94 -33.41 -2.11
CA ALA A 75 -1.98 -32.61 -2.75
C ALA A 75 -1.75 -31.11 -2.55
N GLN A 76 -1.49 -30.66 -1.32
CA GLN A 76 -1.15 -29.25 -1.04
C GLN A 76 0.07 -28.77 -1.86
N ALA A 77 1.10 -29.62 -2.02
CA ALA A 77 2.28 -29.30 -2.83
C ALA A 77 1.94 -29.11 -4.32
N SER A 78 1.22 -30.05 -4.93
CA SER A 78 0.75 -29.95 -6.32
C SER A 78 -0.17 -28.74 -6.53
N CYS A 79 -1.11 -28.50 -5.62
CA CYS A 79 -2.00 -27.33 -5.69
C CYS A 79 -1.25 -26.01 -5.57
N ARG A 80 -0.22 -25.92 -4.71
CA ARG A 80 0.65 -24.73 -4.61
C ARG A 80 1.41 -24.50 -5.91
N ASN A 81 1.96 -25.56 -6.53
CA ASN A 81 2.63 -25.46 -7.82
C ASN A 81 1.67 -24.95 -8.91
N ALA A 82 0.47 -25.53 -9.00
CA ALA A 82 -0.59 -25.12 -9.92
C ALA A 82 -0.99 -23.64 -9.77
N LEU A 83 -1.16 -23.17 -8.52
CA LEU A 83 -1.44 -21.78 -8.20
C LEU A 83 -0.28 -20.86 -8.65
N SER A 84 0.97 -21.26 -8.39
CA SER A 84 2.15 -20.52 -8.84
C SER A 84 2.23 -20.41 -10.36
N LEU A 85 1.85 -21.45 -11.11
CA LEU A 85 1.77 -21.41 -12.58
C LEU A 85 0.69 -20.42 -13.05
N SER A 86 -0.47 -20.41 -12.39
CA SER A 86 -1.56 -19.47 -12.71
C SER A 86 -1.17 -18.02 -12.45
N GLN A 87 -0.36 -17.75 -11.42
CA GLN A 87 0.11 -16.39 -11.08
C GLN A 87 1.20 -15.87 -12.03
N ALA A 88 2.06 -16.75 -12.52
CA ALA A 88 3.12 -16.41 -13.47
C ALA A 88 2.63 -16.30 -14.93
N GLY A 89 1.35 -16.55 -15.21
CA GLY A 89 0.75 -16.33 -16.53
C GLY A 89 1.24 -17.27 -17.64
N TYR A 90 1.66 -18.49 -17.30
CA TYR A 90 2.22 -19.44 -18.27
C TYR A 90 1.24 -19.81 -19.39
N ASP A 91 1.78 -19.97 -20.60
CA ASP A 91 1.08 -20.56 -21.74
C ASP A 91 0.80 -22.06 -21.47
N LYS A 92 -0.48 -22.44 -21.52
CA LYS A 92 -0.95 -23.82 -21.33
C LYS A 92 -0.31 -24.81 -22.33
N ASN A 93 0.08 -24.33 -23.50
CA ASN A 93 0.67 -25.15 -24.57
C ASN A 93 2.17 -25.47 -24.35
N ARG A 94 2.81 -24.85 -23.34
CA ARG A 94 4.25 -25.03 -23.04
C ARG A 94 4.53 -25.74 -21.72
N LEU A 95 3.51 -26.37 -21.14
CA LEU A 95 3.60 -27.02 -19.83
C LEU A 95 4.18 -28.43 -19.92
N ASN A 96 5.15 -28.76 -19.08
CA ASN A 96 5.66 -30.12 -18.95
C ASN A 96 4.66 -31.04 -18.23
N GLU A 97 4.87 -32.36 -18.32
CA GLU A 97 3.97 -33.35 -17.71
C GLU A 97 3.72 -33.15 -16.21
N SER A 98 4.73 -32.67 -15.46
CA SER A 98 4.55 -32.43 -14.02
C SER A 98 3.64 -31.23 -13.76
N GLN A 99 3.80 -30.15 -14.54
CA GLN A 99 2.96 -28.96 -14.46
C GLN A 99 1.51 -29.28 -14.88
N GLN A 100 1.34 -30.08 -15.94
CA GLN A 100 0.02 -30.57 -16.35
C GLN A 100 -0.65 -31.44 -15.28
N ARG A 101 0.12 -32.34 -14.64
CA ARG A 101 -0.34 -33.18 -13.52
C ARG A 101 -0.77 -32.34 -12.32
N ASP A 102 0.03 -31.35 -11.93
CA ASP A 102 -0.27 -30.45 -10.82
C ASP A 102 -1.56 -29.63 -11.08
N LEU A 103 -1.73 -29.10 -12.30
CA LEU A 103 -2.97 -28.41 -12.70
C LEU A 103 -4.19 -29.35 -12.70
N LYS A 104 -4.04 -30.60 -13.17
CA LYS A 104 -5.12 -31.59 -13.14
C LYS A 104 -5.56 -31.91 -11.72
N ILE A 105 -4.60 -32.09 -10.80
CA ILE A 105 -4.85 -32.29 -9.36
C ILE A 105 -5.56 -31.07 -8.76
N TYR A 106 -5.10 -29.86 -9.08
CA TYR A 106 -5.73 -28.61 -8.60
C TYR A 106 -7.19 -28.50 -9.04
N THR A 107 -7.49 -28.70 -10.33
CA THR A 107 -8.86 -28.70 -10.86
C THR A 107 -9.73 -29.78 -10.20
N GLN A 108 -9.20 -30.99 -10.01
CA GLN A 108 -9.93 -32.09 -9.34
C GLN A 108 -10.23 -31.82 -7.86
N LEU A 109 -9.41 -31.03 -7.18
CA LEU A 109 -9.55 -30.72 -5.75
C LEU A 109 -10.21 -29.35 -5.49
N GLN A 110 -10.58 -28.60 -6.52
CA GLN A 110 -11.02 -27.21 -6.41
C GLN A 110 -12.16 -26.99 -5.41
N ASN A 111 -13.17 -27.86 -5.38
CA ASN A 111 -14.29 -27.75 -4.43
C ASN A 111 -13.81 -27.93 -2.97
N LYS A 112 -12.95 -28.93 -2.71
CA LYS A 112 -12.37 -29.16 -1.38
C LYS A 112 -11.45 -28.02 -0.94
N ILE A 113 -10.69 -27.45 -1.86
CA ILE A 113 -9.87 -26.26 -1.61
C ILE A 113 -10.75 -25.08 -1.21
N ILE A 114 -11.86 -24.83 -1.91
CA ILE A 114 -12.80 -23.74 -1.58
C ILE A 114 -13.46 -23.96 -0.22
N GLU A 115 -13.95 -25.18 0.06
CA GLU A 115 -14.53 -25.55 1.36
C GLU A 115 -13.52 -25.35 2.52
N GLU A 116 -12.29 -25.82 2.34
CA GLU A 116 -11.24 -25.71 3.36
C GLU A 116 -10.78 -24.26 3.55
N ASN A 117 -10.57 -23.50 2.47
CA ASN A 117 -10.23 -22.09 2.52
C ASN A 117 -11.31 -21.28 3.28
N ASN A 118 -12.60 -21.56 3.02
CA ASN A 118 -13.70 -20.91 3.73
C ASN A 118 -13.77 -21.29 5.23
N ALA A 119 -13.39 -22.52 5.59
CA ALA A 119 -13.26 -22.94 6.98
C ALA A 119 -12.05 -22.27 7.69
N PHE A 120 -10.91 -22.17 6.99
CA PHE A 120 -9.70 -21.51 7.49
C PHE A 120 -9.93 -20.02 7.74
N LEU A 121 -10.57 -19.32 6.78
CA LEU A 121 -10.90 -17.90 6.89
C LEU A 121 -11.81 -17.62 8.09
N ARG A 122 -12.85 -18.43 8.32
CA ARG A 122 -13.71 -18.30 9.51
C ARG A 122 -12.93 -18.44 10.82
N CYS A 123 -12.08 -19.46 10.93
CA CYS A 123 -11.24 -19.64 12.13
C CYS A 123 -10.27 -18.46 12.33
N ALA A 124 -9.74 -17.88 11.26
CA ALA A 124 -8.87 -16.71 11.32
C ALA A 124 -9.61 -15.42 11.73
N GLU A 125 -10.86 -15.25 11.32
CA GLU A 125 -11.75 -14.15 11.75
C GLU A 125 -12.14 -14.27 13.24
N GLU A 126 -12.46 -15.48 13.70
CA GLU A 126 -12.70 -15.79 15.11
C GLU A 126 -11.45 -15.54 15.97
N GLU A 127 -10.27 -15.93 15.49
CA GLU A 127 -8.99 -15.60 16.14
C GLU A 127 -8.75 -14.08 16.20
N TRP A 128 -9.08 -13.34 15.14
CA TRP A 128 -8.95 -11.89 15.12
C TRP A 128 -9.87 -11.21 16.16
N ALA A 129 -11.15 -11.62 16.19
CA ALA A 129 -12.14 -11.10 17.13
C ALA A 129 -11.72 -11.35 18.59
N THR A 130 -11.13 -12.51 18.89
CA THR A 130 -10.70 -12.88 20.24
C THR A 130 -9.31 -12.34 20.64
N LYS A 131 -8.39 -12.11 19.70
CA LYS A 131 -6.99 -11.71 19.96
C LYS A 131 -6.62 -10.30 19.49
N GLY A 132 -7.61 -9.41 19.29
CA GLY A 132 -7.47 -8.06 18.69
C GLY A 132 -6.48 -7.05 19.30
N LYS A 133 -5.69 -7.40 20.32
CA LYS A 133 -4.64 -6.53 20.91
C LYS A 133 -3.58 -6.06 19.91
N ARG A 134 -3.40 -6.78 18.80
CA ARG A 134 -2.38 -6.55 17.77
C ARG A 134 -2.48 -5.19 17.07
N ILE A 135 -3.72 -4.71 16.90
CA ILE A 135 -4.06 -3.41 16.28
C ILE A 135 -3.38 -2.23 16.99
N ASN A 136 -3.15 -2.35 18.30
CA ASN A 136 -2.63 -1.28 19.15
C ASN A 136 -1.11 -1.32 19.37
N ILE A 137 -0.39 -2.14 18.60
CA ILE A 137 1.08 -2.25 18.70
C ILE A 137 1.73 -1.19 17.81
N LEU A 138 2.36 -0.20 18.44
CA LEU A 138 3.21 0.83 17.82
C LEU A 138 4.34 1.15 18.79
N CYS A 139 5.58 0.86 18.39
CA CYS A 139 6.75 1.03 19.25
C CYS A 139 7.05 2.51 19.54
N LYS A 140 7.79 2.79 20.63
CA LYS A 140 8.03 4.15 21.13
C LYS A 140 8.66 5.10 20.08
N PRO A 141 9.67 4.71 19.27
CA PRO A 141 10.26 5.58 18.25
C PRO A 141 9.25 6.02 17.19
N LEU A 142 8.51 5.05 16.62
CA LEU A 142 7.49 5.33 15.60
C LEU A 142 6.37 6.22 16.15
N ARG A 143 5.95 6.00 17.40
CA ARG A 143 4.95 6.85 18.07
C ARG A 143 5.41 8.30 18.22
N LYS A 144 6.63 8.51 18.74
CA LYS A 144 7.23 9.85 18.93
C LYS A 144 7.33 10.58 17.58
N TYR A 145 7.79 9.89 16.54
CA TYR A 145 7.92 10.44 15.19
C TYR A 145 6.56 10.78 14.56
N ALA A 146 5.62 9.83 14.53
CA ALA A 146 4.30 10.04 13.94
C ALA A 146 3.56 11.20 14.59
N TYR A 147 3.63 11.32 15.93
CA TYR A 147 3.03 12.42 16.67
C TYR A 147 3.69 13.77 16.34
N LYS A 148 5.04 13.90 16.37
CA LYS A 148 5.75 15.14 15.98
C LYS A 148 5.37 15.56 14.54
N MET A 149 5.30 14.61 13.61
CA MET A 149 4.91 14.87 12.22
C MET A 149 3.41 15.13 12.00
N TRP A 150 2.53 14.65 12.88
CA TRP A 150 1.11 15.01 12.85
C TRP A 150 0.89 16.41 13.41
N ARG A 151 1.51 16.76 14.55
CA ARG A 151 1.50 18.13 15.12
C ARG A 151 2.02 19.18 14.13
N ARG A 152 3.10 18.92 13.37
CA ARG A 152 3.55 19.86 12.32
C ARG A 152 2.54 20.03 11.18
N LYS A 153 1.73 19.01 10.84
CA LYS A 153 0.64 19.15 9.83
C LYS A 153 -0.58 19.86 10.40
N GLU A 154 -0.86 19.67 11.68
CA GLU A 154 -1.92 20.38 12.41
C GLU A 154 -1.58 21.87 12.53
N ALA A 155 -0.34 22.23 12.80
CA ALA A 155 0.08 23.64 12.81
C ALA A 155 -0.15 24.35 11.46
N LEU A 156 0.03 23.64 10.34
CA LEU A 156 -0.27 24.16 8.99
C LEU A 156 -1.77 24.38 8.73
N LEU A 157 -2.67 23.93 9.63
CA LEU A 157 -4.10 24.26 9.58
C LEU A 157 -4.33 25.77 9.71
N HIS A 158 -3.49 26.46 10.48
CA HIS A 158 -3.60 27.90 10.72
C HIS A 158 -3.31 28.76 9.49
N ASN A 159 -2.80 28.15 8.40
CA ASN A 159 -2.65 28.81 7.10
C ASN A 159 -3.97 28.89 6.30
N TYR A 160 -5.05 28.29 6.82
CA TYR A 160 -6.39 28.31 6.23
C TYR A 160 -7.37 29.04 7.15
N PRO A 161 -8.44 29.67 6.61
CA PRO A 161 -9.48 30.30 7.41
C PRO A 161 -10.05 29.41 8.52
N GLN A 162 -10.40 30.00 9.67
CA GLN A 162 -11.01 29.24 10.76
C GLN A 162 -12.48 28.91 10.50
N PHE A 163 -13.24 29.85 9.93
CA PHE A 163 -14.69 29.78 9.86
C PHE A 163 -15.19 29.62 8.43
N TYR A 164 -16.12 28.69 8.23
CA TYR A 164 -16.74 28.41 6.94
C TYR A 164 -18.25 28.28 7.07
N LYS A 165 -18.97 28.68 6.03
CA LYS A 165 -20.43 28.54 5.90
C LYS A 165 -20.77 27.70 4.67
N LEU A 166 -21.80 26.87 4.76
CA LEU A 166 -22.27 26.06 3.63
C LEU A 166 -22.63 26.96 2.44
N CYS A 167 -22.02 26.70 1.28
CA CYS A 167 -22.14 27.54 0.08
C CYS A 167 -22.90 26.85 -1.06
N LYS A 168 -22.66 25.55 -1.29
CA LYS A 168 -23.43 24.73 -2.22
C LYS A 168 -23.82 23.40 -1.59
N ASN A 169 -24.95 22.88 -2.06
CA ASN A 169 -25.44 21.55 -1.70
C ASN A 169 -24.50 20.43 -2.19
N ALA A 170 -24.74 19.25 -1.62
CA ALA A 170 -23.94 18.04 -1.75
C ALA A 170 -23.45 17.65 -3.17
N ILE A 171 -22.13 17.46 -3.31
CA ILE A 171 -21.53 16.74 -4.45
C ILE A 171 -21.57 15.23 -4.14
N SER A 172 -22.15 14.44 -5.04
CA SER A 172 -22.11 12.98 -4.95
C SER A 172 -20.71 12.41 -5.22
N LEU A 173 -20.20 11.64 -4.25
CA LEU A 173 -18.98 10.85 -4.29
C LEU A 173 -19.21 9.41 -4.75
N SER A 174 -20.34 9.15 -5.41
CA SER A 174 -20.62 7.87 -6.07
C SER A 174 -20.31 7.97 -7.56
N PRO A 175 -19.67 6.95 -8.16
CA PRO A 175 -19.61 6.84 -9.62
C PRO A 175 -21.05 6.81 -10.17
N GLY A 176 -21.26 7.47 -11.31
CA GLY A 176 -22.52 7.33 -12.07
C GLY A 176 -22.31 6.42 -13.28
N ASP A 177 -23.30 6.32 -14.16
CA ASP A 177 -23.24 5.44 -15.33
C ASP A 177 -22.45 6.03 -16.52
N TYR A 178 -22.02 7.28 -16.40
CA TYR A 178 -21.20 7.97 -17.40
C TYR A 178 -19.77 7.41 -17.46
N LYS A 179 -19.09 7.62 -18.58
CA LYS A 179 -17.63 7.38 -18.67
C LYS A 179 -16.90 8.71 -18.74
N VAL A 180 -15.68 8.75 -18.22
CA VAL A 180 -14.77 9.90 -18.34
C VAL A 180 -13.51 9.43 -19.05
N ASP A 181 -13.17 10.06 -20.16
CA ASP A 181 -11.86 9.91 -20.77
C ASP A 181 -10.89 10.83 -20.04
N VAL A 182 -9.77 10.28 -19.55
CA VAL A 182 -8.70 11.02 -18.88
C VAL A 182 -7.38 10.70 -19.56
N ALA A 183 -6.66 11.73 -20.00
CA ALA A 183 -5.41 11.58 -20.73
C ALA A 183 -4.37 12.60 -20.24
N ARG A 184 -3.11 12.16 -20.18
CA ARG A 184 -1.96 13.07 -20.03
C ARG A 184 -1.86 13.91 -21.30
N ILE A 185 -1.68 15.22 -21.16
CA ILE A 185 -1.35 16.11 -22.28
C ILE A 185 0.17 16.10 -22.46
N GLN A 186 0.90 16.55 -21.43
CA GLN A 186 2.35 16.68 -21.48
C GLN A 186 3.00 16.67 -20.10
N GLU A 187 4.30 16.41 -20.10
CA GLU A 187 5.19 16.81 -19.02
C GLU A 187 5.35 18.34 -19.03
N ILE A 188 5.27 18.98 -17.86
CA ILE A 188 5.46 20.43 -17.76
C ILE A 188 6.80 20.75 -17.09
N LEU A 189 7.05 20.12 -15.94
CA LEU A 189 8.24 20.40 -15.15
C LEU A 189 8.64 19.19 -14.30
N ARG A 190 9.95 19.02 -14.16
CA ARG A 190 10.61 18.13 -13.20
C ARG A 190 11.70 18.91 -12.49
N LEU A 191 11.85 18.66 -11.20
CA LEU A 191 12.77 19.37 -10.32
C LEU A 191 13.51 18.41 -9.40
N GLY A 192 14.77 18.72 -9.10
CA GLY A 192 15.55 18.10 -8.03
C GLY A 192 16.11 16.72 -8.36
N SER A 193 16.30 15.88 -7.34
CA SER A 193 16.92 14.55 -7.45
C SER A 193 16.04 13.42 -6.93
N VAL A 194 16.29 12.23 -7.48
CA VAL A 194 15.63 10.98 -7.17
C VAL A 194 16.70 10.00 -6.68
N ALA A 195 16.41 9.31 -5.59
CA ALA A 195 17.30 8.31 -5.04
C ALA A 195 17.22 6.99 -5.83
N GLU A 196 18.33 6.28 -5.96
CA GLU A 196 18.33 4.92 -6.50
C GLU A 196 17.55 3.97 -5.58
N PHE A 197 16.68 3.14 -6.14
CA PHE A 197 15.93 2.12 -5.42
C PHE A 197 16.70 0.79 -5.43
N SER A 198 17.23 0.41 -4.27
CA SER A 198 17.84 -0.90 -4.05
C SER A 198 16.77 -1.87 -3.51
N LYS A 199 16.30 -2.79 -4.36
CA LYS A 199 15.31 -3.79 -3.98
C LYS A 199 15.88 -4.75 -2.91
N PRO A 200 15.28 -4.90 -1.71
CA PRO A 200 15.91 -5.64 -0.62
C PRO A 200 15.99 -7.14 -0.90
N SER A 201 17.16 -7.74 -0.68
CA SER A 201 17.30 -9.20 -0.69
C SER A 201 16.61 -9.80 0.54
N LEU A 202 15.83 -10.86 0.33
CA LEU A 202 15.13 -11.62 1.39
C LEU A 202 15.75 -13.00 1.63
N LEU A 203 16.96 -13.23 1.11
CA LEU A 203 17.78 -14.41 1.42
C LEU A 203 18.28 -14.41 2.87
N VAL A 204 18.28 -13.24 3.51
CA VAL A 204 18.58 -13.04 4.93
C VAL A 204 17.50 -12.16 5.56
N LYS A 205 17.47 -12.11 6.89
CA LYS A 205 16.47 -11.34 7.63
C LYS A 205 16.57 -9.83 7.33
N CYS A 206 15.58 -9.29 6.62
CA CYS A 206 15.47 -7.87 6.33
C CYS A 206 14.51 -7.19 7.32
N VAL A 207 15.04 -6.30 8.17
CA VAL A 207 14.24 -5.46 9.09
C VAL A 207 14.53 -4.00 8.77
N LEU A 208 13.47 -3.17 8.73
CA LEU A 208 13.64 -1.73 8.51
C LEU A 208 14.32 -1.09 9.72
N ASP A 209 15.44 -0.41 9.48
CA ASP A 209 16.12 0.38 10.49
C ASP A 209 15.24 1.57 10.89
N LEU A 210 14.82 1.57 12.16
CA LEU A 210 13.98 2.62 12.74
C LEU A 210 14.75 3.93 13.03
N SER A 211 16.09 3.88 13.08
CA SER A 211 16.92 5.08 13.22
C SER A 211 16.92 5.92 11.94
N ALA A 212 16.75 5.27 10.78
CA ALA A 212 16.57 5.91 9.48
C ALA A 212 15.20 6.62 9.31
N LEU A 213 14.49 6.99 10.39
CA LEU A 213 13.34 7.88 10.29
C LEU A 213 13.80 9.29 9.89
N PRO A 214 13.28 9.86 8.78
CA PRO A 214 13.81 11.11 8.24
C PRO A 214 13.41 12.28 9.12
N MET A 215 14.41 13.03 9.57
CA MET A 215 14.20 14.27 10.34
C MET A 215 13.30 15.26 9.57
N PRO A 216 12.57 16.15 10.26
CA PRO A 216 11.86 17.24 9.61
C PRO A 216 12.85 18.09 8.80
N GLU A 217 12.50 18.36 7.54
CA GLU A 217 13.31 19.20 6.66
C GLU A 217 13.43 20.61 7.25
N GLN A 218 14.66 21.10 7.43
CA GLN A 218 14.97 22.43 7.97
C GLN A 218 14.79 23.54 6.93
N GLN A 219 15.03 23.22 5.65
CA GLN A 219 14.86 24.11 4.51
C GLN A 219 13.61 23.69 3.73
N THR A 220 12.83 24.68 3.28
CA THR A 220 11.63 24.44 2.47
C THR A 220 11.90 24.65 0.98
N TYR A 221 11.05 24.06 0.15
CA TYR A 221 11.02 24.24 -1.31
C TYR A 221 9.59 24.62 -1.71
N ASN A 222 9.41 25.34 -2.82
CA ASN A 222 8.09 25.76 -3.31
C ASN A 222 7.11 24.57 -3.46
N SER A 223 7.58 23.43 -3.95
CA SER A 223 6.84 22.17 -4.08
C SER A 223 6.48 21.48 -2.76
N LYS A 224 7.00 21.95 -1.62
CA LYS A 224 6.58 21.53 -0.26
C LYS A 224 5.41 22.36 0.28
N LEU A 225 5.24 23.60 -0.20
CA LEU A 225 4.09 24.45 0.11
C LEU A 225 2.79 23.86 -0.47
N PRO A 226 1.61 24.29 -0.01
CA PRO A 226 0.34 24.02 -0.69
C PRO A 226 0.40 24.41 -2.19
N VAL A 227 -0.39 23.78 -3.05
CA VAL A 227 -0.33 24.08 -4.51
C VAL A 227 -0.87 25.49 -4.81
N SER A 228 -1.70 26.04 -3.93
CA SER A 228 -2.15 27.43 -3.95
C SER A 228 -1.04 28.45 -3.63
N GLN A 229 0.10 28.01 -3.10
CA GLN A 229 1.23 28.84 -2.64
C GLN A 229 2.56 28.51 -3.37
N ASP A 230 2.55 27.55 -4.30
CA ASP A 230 3.74 27.07 -5.00
C ASP A 230 4.12 28.00 -6.16
N ALA A 231 5.24 28.71 -6.02
CA ALA A 231 5.70 29.67 -7.03
C ALA A 231 5.97 29.04 -8.41
N ASN A 232 6.35 27.75 -8.48
CA ASN A 232 6.53 27.06 -9.76
C ASN A 232 5.21 27.01 -10.55
N ILE A 233 4.10 26.79 -9.83
CA ILE A 233 2.76 26.67 -10.42
C ILE A 233 2.26 28.01 -10.95
N SER A 234 2.59 29.13 -10.30
CA SER A 234 2.21 30.47 -10.77
C SER A 234 2.71 30.74 -12.20
N ASN A 235 3.93 30.31 -12.53
CA ASN A 235 4.47 30.46 -13.89
C ASN A 235 3.86 29.46 -14.88
N ILE A 236 3.61 28.22 -14.44
CA ILE A 236 2.96 27.19 -15.26
C ILE A 236 1.54 27.63 -15.65
N VAL A 237 0.72 28.09 -14.70
CA VAL A 237 -0.68 28.44 -14.96
C VAL A 237 -0.81 29.68 -15.85
N LYS A 238 0.15 30.60 -15.82
CA LYS A 238 0.20 31.74 -16.76
C LYS A 238 0.45 31.33 -18.22
N ASN A 239 1.21 30.24 -18.44
CA ASN A 239 1.67 29.84 -19.77
C ASN A 239 0.89 28.66 -20.37
N HIS A 240 -0.04 28.05 -19.62
CA HIS A 240 -0.80 26.88 -20.06
C HIS A 240 -2.28 27.01 -19.67
N ASN A 241 -3.19 26.66 -20.59
CA ASN A 241 -4.64 26.69 -20.37
C ASN A 241 -5.07 25.62 -19.35
N ILE A 242 -5.01 25.96 -18.07
CA ILE A 242 -5.32 25.10 -16.92
C ILE A 242 -6.58 25.62 -16.23
N ASP A 243 -7.56 24.75 -15.95
CA ASP A 243 -8.72 25.05 -15.11
C ASP A 243 -8.45 24.76 -13.63
N ILE A 244 -7.68 23.70 -13.35
CA ILE A 244 -7.56 23.12 -12.00
C ILE A 244 -6.11 22.73 -11.70
N VAL A 245 -5.63 23.02 -10.50
CA VAL A 245 -4.35 22.57 -9.97
C VAL A 245 -4.63 21.67 -8.77
N ILE A 246 -4.00 20.49 -8.69
CA ILE A 246 -4.24 19.55 -7.59
C ILE A 246 -2.98 18.82 -7.12
N SER A 247 -2.88 18.61 -5.80
CA SER A 247 -1.84 17.72 -5.25
C SER A 247 -2.19 16.24 -5.44
N SER A 248 -1.19 15.40 -5.73
CA SER A 248 -1.34 13.93 -5.77
C SER A 248 -1.93 13.32 -4.49
N SER A 249 -1.83 14.01 -3.35
CA SER A 249 -2.47 13.60 -2.10
C SER A 249 -3.98 13.76 -2.13
N SER A 250 -4.48 14.87 -2.72
CA SER A 250 -5.91 15.20 -2.79
C SER A 250 -6.59 14.44 -3.93
N MET A 251 -5.89 14.22 -5.04
CA MET A 251 -6.33 13.29 -6.09
C MET A 251 -6.60 11.89 -5.49
N LYS A 252 -5.72 11.39 -4.62
CA LYS A 252 -5.92 10.13 -3.87
C LYS A 252 -7.03 10.18 -2.83
N THR A 253 -7.52 11.35 -2.44
CA THR A 253 -8.69 11.46 -1.55
C THR A 253 -9.98 11.41 -2.38
N PHE A 254 -10.03 12.07 -3.53
CA PHE A 254 -11.22 12.04 -4.41
C PHE A 254 -11.42 10.71 -5.13
N MET A 255 -10.33 10.01 -5.45
CA MET A 255 -10.39 8.65 -5.98
C MET A 255 -10.78 7.61 -4.92
N ASP A 256 -10.66 7.91 -3.62
CA ASP A 256 -10.80 6.94 -2.54
C ASP A 256 -12.18 7.03 -1.86
N ASN A 257 -13.18 6.45 -2.53
CA ASN A 257 -14.52 6.25 -1.98
C ASN A 257 -14.68 4.90 -1.24
N SER A 258 -13.57 4.31 -0.78
CA SER A 258 -13.58 2.94 -0.24
C SER A 258 -14.39 2.79 1.05
N ASP A 259 -14.46 3.85 1.87
CA ASP A 259 -15.20 3.89 3.13
C ASP A 259 -15.70 5.33 3.41
N TYR A 260 -17.02 5.53 3.28
CA TYR A 260 -17.68 6.82 3.53
C TYR A 260 -17.75 7.23 5.01
N ARG A 261 -17.24 6.42 5.94
CA ARG A 261 -17.08 6.81 7.36
C ARG A 261 -15.80 7.62 7.59
N ILE A 262 -14.84 7.58 6.66
CA ILE A 262 -13.57 8.30 6.77
C ILE A 262 -13.80 9.78 6.43
N ALA A 263 -14.08 10.59 7.45
CA ALA A 263 -14.18 12.04 7.31
C ALA A 263 -12.86 12.68 6.83
N TRP A 264 -12.96 13.67 5.93
CA TRP A 264 -11.81 14.43 5.42
C TRP A 264 -12.18 15.88 5.09
N ASN A 265 -11.15 16.72 5.02
CA ASN A 265 -11.25 18.13 4.66
C ASN A 265 -10.19 18.44 3.59
N VAL A 266 -10.58 19.06 2.49
CA VAL A 266 -9.67 19.51 1.41
C VAL A 266 -9.86 21.02 1.19
N PRO A 267 -8.84 21.85 1.48
CA PRO A 267 -8.91 23.28 1.19
C PRO A 267 -8.89 23.51 -0.32
N VAL A 268 -9.71 24.45 -0.78
CA VAL A 268 -9.81 24.83 -2.19
C VAL A 268 -9.73 26.35 -2.28
N ILE A 269 -8.76 26.87 -3.03
CA ILE A 269 -8.54 28.30 -3.22
C ILE A 269 -8.81 28.61 -4.69
N VAL A 270 -9.72 29.53 -4.96
CA VAL A 270 -10.11 29.92 -6.32
C VAL A 270 -9.54 31.30 -6.60
N LYS A 271 -8.81 31.46 -7.71
CA LYS A 271 -8.13 32.72 -8.08
C LYS A 271 -8.45 33.09 -9.52
N LEU A 272 -8.44 34.40 -9.82
CA LEU A 272 -8.31 34.88 -11.19
C LEU A 272 -6.82 34.84 -11.57
N VAL A 273 -6.53 34.36 -12.78
CA VAL A 273 -5.18 34.29 -13.33
C VAL A 273 -5.23 34.70 -14.80
N GLU A 274 -4.34 35.60 -15.21
CA GLU A 274 -4.09 35.90 -16.62
C GLU A 274 -3.33 34.74 -17.26
N GLN A 275 -3.95 34.11 -18.26
CA GLN A 275 -3.38 32.99 -19.01
C GLN A 275 -3.11 33.39 -20.46
N LYS A 276 -1.86 33.21 -20.89
CA LYS A 276 -1.46 33.37 -22.29
C LYS A 276 -2.12 32.30 -23.15
N GLN A 277 -2.76 32.71 -24.24
CA GLN A 277 -3.36 31.86 -25.24
C GLN A 277 -2.37 31.50 -26.36
N PRO A 278 -2.67 30.46 -27.17
CA PRO A 278 -1.80 30.05 -28.28
C PRO A 278 -1.55 31.14 -29.34
N ASP A 279 -2.49 32.07 -29.50
CA ASP A 279 -2.40 33.24 -30.39
C ASP A 279 -1.57 34.40 -29.81
N GLY A 280 -1.07 34.26 -28.58
CA GLY A 280 -0.29 35.27 -27.87
C GLY A 280 -1.12 36.26 -27.03
N THR A 281 -2.45 36.23 -27.11
CA THR A 281 -3.34 37.06 -26.28
C THR A 281 -3.34 36.60 -24.82
N PHE A 282 -3.85 37.43 -23.90
CA PHE A 282 -4.06 37.06 -22.50
C PHE A 282 -5.55 37.08 -22.17
N ILE A 283 -6.03 36.02 -21.51
CA ILE A 283 -7.38 35.97 -20.94
C ILE A 283 -7.30 35.90 -19.43
N THR A 284 -8.15 36.66 -18.72
CA THR A 284 -8.34 36.45 -17.28
C THR A 284 -9.27 35.25 -17.09
N LYS A 285 -8.76 34.18 -16.47
CA LYS A 285 -9.49 32.92 -16.24
C LYS A 285 -9.55 32.60 -14.75
N THR A 286 -10.67 32.03 -14.30
CA THR A 286 -10.78 31.46 -12.96
C THR A 286 -10.07 30.11 -12.90
N VAL A 287 -9.15 29.94 -11.95
CA VAL A 287 -8.37 28.71 -11.72
C VAL A 287 -8.58 28.20 -10.30
N VAL A 288 -8.84 26.91 -10.17
CA VAL A 288 -9.12 26.23 -8.90
C VAL A 288 -7.86 25.54 -8.39
N TYR A 289 -7.36 25.94 -7.22
CA TYR A 289 -6.23 25.30 -6.54
C TYR A 289 -6.73 24.39 -5.42
N ILE A 290 -6.52 23.08 -5.59
CA ILE A 290 -6.97 22.02 -4.69
C ILE A 290 -5.77 21.57 -3.85
N ASP A 291 -5.68 22.20 -2.68
CA ASP A 291 -4.61 21.97 -1.73
C ASP A 291 -4.69 20.59 -1.09
N LYS A 292 -3.62 20.24 -0.38
CA LYS A 292 -3.45 18.93 0.23
C LYS A 292 -4.53 18.65 1.27
N THR A 293 -5.16 17.49 1.18
CA THR A 293 -6.08 16.98 2.23
C THR A 293 -5.45 17.13 3.61
N LEU A 294 -6.20 17.78 4.51
CA LEU A 294 -5.79 18.04 5.89
C LEU A 294 -5.55 16.72 6.65
N PRO A 295 -4.74 16.71 7.72
CA PRO A 295 -4.51 15.50 8.51
C PRO A 295 -5.82 14.92 9.05
N LYS A 296 -5.86 13.60 9.31
CA LYS A 296 -6.99 13.00 10.03
C LYS A 296 -7.13 13.68 11.40
N LYS A 297 -8.37 14.03 11.79
CA LYS A 297 -8.71 14.72 13.05
C LYS A 297 -8.31 13.91 14.29
N ARG A 298 -8.49 12.58 14.24
CA ARG A 298 -8.15 11.63 15.31
C ARG A 298 -7.45 10.42 14.70
N PRO A 299 -6.13 10.49 14.42
CA PRO A 299 -5.39 9.37 13.84
C PRO A 299 -5.22 8.25 14.88
N ASP A 300 -5.43 7.01 14.46
CA ASP A 300 -5.25 5.83 15.32
C ASP A 300 -3.82 5.24 15.21
N THR A 301 -3.57 4.20 16.00
CA THR A 301 -2.30 3.46 16.00
C THR A 301 -1.91 2.95 14.60
N ILE A 302 -2.89 2.48 13.82
CA ILE A 302 -2.66 1.95 12.47
C ILE A 302 -2.27 3.08 11.51
N ASN A 303 -2.93 4.23 11.55
CA ASN A 303 -2.60 5.37 10.69
C ASN A 303 -1.18 5.89 10.99
N PHE A 304 -0.73 5.83 12.24
CA PHE A 304 0.64 6.16 12.62
C PHE A 304 1.65 5.12 12.14
N ASN A 305 1.35 3.82 12.28
CA ASN A 305 2.16 2.74 11.69
C ASN A 305 2.28 2.90 10.16
N GLU A 306 1.18 3.07 9.44
CA GLU A 306 1.14 3.26 7.98
C GLU A 306 1.96 4.49 7.55
N TYR A 307 1.84 5.60 8.29
CA TYR A 307 2.60 6.83 8.02
C TYR A 307 4.12 6.64 8.22
N CYS A 308 4.53 6.01 9.32
CA CYS A 308 5.93 5.74 9.63
C CYS A 308 6.57 4.77 8.65
N HIS A 309 5.94 3.62 8.40
CA HIS A 309 6.50 2.62 7.49
C HIS A 309 6.61 3.14 6.06
N LYS A 310 5.71 4.05 5.63
CA LYS A 310 5.81 4.72 4.33
C LYS A 310 7.00 5.68 4.20
N LYS A 311 7.59 6.10 5.31
CA LYS A 311 8.87 6.81 5.36
C LYS A 311 10.03 5.81 5.42
N LEU A 312 9.96 4.84 6.32
CA LEU A 312 11.01 3.84 6.53
C LEU A 312 11.37 3.05 5.28
N VAL A 313 10.40 2.54 4.51
CA VAL A 313 10.69 1.80 3.27
C VAL A 313 11.46 2.65 2.25
N LYS A 314 11.36 3.98 2.32
CA LYS A 314 12.07 4.90 1.42
C LYS A 314 13.47 5.19 1.95
N THR A 315 13.61 5.49 3.23
CA THR A 315 14.93 5.74 3.83
C THR A 315 15.79 4.47 4.00
N ASN A 316 15.18 3.28 3.93
CA ASN A 316 15.90 2.01 3.92
C ASN A 316 16.29 1.56 2.50
N PHE A 317 15.44 1.79 1.49
CA PHE A 317 15.65 1.24 0.13
C PHE A 317 15.90 2.30 -0.95
N CYS A 318 15.88 3.59 -0.62
CA CYS A 318 16.20 4.70 -1.50
C CYS A 318 17.23 5.62 -0.83
N ARG A 319 18.50 5.22 -0.87
CA ARG A 319 19.59 5.83 -0.08
C ARG A 319 20.64 6.60 -0.89
N TYR A 320 20.91 6.17 -2.12
CA TYR A 320 21.98 6.73 -2.95
C TYR A 320 21.42 7.70 -3.99
N HIS A 321 22.27 8.61 -4.48
CA HIS A 321 21.92 9.50 -5.57
C HIS A 321 21.76 8.69 -6.87
N GLY A 322 20.54 8.50 -7.35
CA GLY A 322 20.28 7.75 -8.57
C GLY A 322 20.20 8.64 -9.81
N PHE A 323 19.46 9.75 -9.72
CA PHE A 323 19.23 10.63 -10.87
C PHE A 323 18.95 12.08 -10.43
N SER A 324 19.35 13.05 -11.25
CA SER A 324 18.96 14.46 -11.10
C SER A 324 18.34 15.00 -12.38
N TYR A 325 17.25 15.75 -12.22
CA TYR A 325 16.69 16.54 -13.31
C TYR A 325 17.56 17.78 -13.56
N SER A 326 17.58 18.25 -14.80
CA SER A 326 18.34 19.45 -15.21
C SER A 326 17.92 20.72 -14.46
N ASN A 327 16.64 20.83 -14.09
CA ASN A 327 16.10 21.97 -13.38
C ASN A 327 16.30 21.82 -11.86
N SER A 328 16.98 22.79 -11.25
CA SER A 328 17.06 22.93 -9.79
C SER A 328 15.78 23.59 -9.24
N GLU A 329 15.38 23.21 -8.02
CA GLU A 329 14.30 23.92 -7.31
C GLU A 329 14.90 24.94 -6.33
N GLN A 330 14.40 26.18 -6.40
CA GLN A 330 14.76 27.23 -5.45
C GLN A 330 14.33 26.82 -4.04
N LYS A 331 15.28 26.93 -3.10
CA LYS A 331 15.02 26.83 -1.67
C LYS A 331 14.39 28.13 -1.18
N ILE A 332 13.53 27.99 -0.18
CA ILE A 332 12.90 29.09 0.54
C ILE A 332 13.11 28.84 2.04
N ASP A 333 13.44 29.90 2.76
CA ASP A 333 13.54 29.86 4.22
C ASP A 333 12.16 29.56 4.83
N ASP A 334 12.09 28.71 5.85
CA ASP A 334 10.84 28.37 6.53
C ASP A 334 10.59 29.41 7.65
N PRO A 335 9.68 30.40 7.47
CA PRO A 335 9.43 31.42 8.50
C PRO A 335 8.80 30.84 9.77
N ASN A 336 8.33 29.58 9.75
CA ASN A 336 7.79 28.87 10.89
C ASN A 336 8.78 27.87 11.52
N TYR A 337 10.02 27.76 11.01
CA TYR A 337 11.05 26.93 11.64
C TYR A 337 11.68 27.67 12.83
N LYS A 338 11.04 27.54 14.00
CA LYS A 338 11.77 27.76 15.26
C LYS A 338 12.78 26.64 15.43
N ALA A 339 14.06 26.96 15.30
CA ALA A 339 15.13 26.05 15.72
C ALA A 339 14.93 25.72 17.21
N GLU A 340 14.73 24.44 17.53
CA GLU A 340 14.88 23.95 18.90
C GLU A 340 16.34 24.24 19.28
N SER A 341 16.57 25.06 20.32
CA SER A 341 17.87 25.66 20.62
C SER A 341 18.96 24.62 20.75
N SER A 342 20.07 24.81 20.03
CA SER A 342 21.22 23.93 20.00
C SER A 342 21.73 23.64 21.40
N GLN A 343 21.45 22.45 21.94
CA GLN A 343 22.34 21.87 22.94
C GLN A 343 23.67 21.62 22.23
N LYS A 344 24.74 22.19 22.79
CA LYS A 344 26.07 22.20 22.19
C LYS A 344 26.46 20.79 21.73
N GLU A 345 26.99 20.69 20.51
CA GLU A 345 27.64 19.48 20.04
C GLU A 345 28.86 19.22 20.93
N SER A 346 28.74 18.27 21.86
CA SER A 346 29.88 17.64 22.49
C SER A 346 30.39 16.56 21.54
N GLU A 347 31.60 16.73 21.03
CA GLU A 347 32.27 15.75 20.16
C GLU A 347 32.44 14.42 20.91
N SER A 348 31.61 13.42 20.57
CA SER A 348 31.87 12.03 20.91
C SER A 348 31.18 11.08 19.93
N THR A 349 32.02 10.34 19.20
CA THR A 349 31.77 8.98 18.67
C THR A 349 30.42 8.69 17.97
N GLY A 350 30.43 8.79 16.64
CA GLY A 350 29.62 7.91 15.78
C GLY A 350 28.18 8.33 15.52
N SER A 351 27.96 9.56 15.03
CA SER A 351 26.68 9.92 14.42
C SER A 351 26.38 9.02 13.21
N PRO A 352 25.19 8.37 13.11
CA PRO A 352 24.81 7.64 11.91
C PRO A 352 24.75 8.61 10.71
N PRO A 353 25.06 8.16 9.48
CA PRO A 353 25.06 9.02 8.31
C PRO A 353 23.68 9.67 8.14
N ASN A 354 23.65 11.00 7.95
CA ASN A 354 22.43 11.77 7.79
C ASN A 354 21.57 11.18 6.66
N VAL A 355 20.47 10.51 7.01
CA VAL A 355 19.62 9.82 6.02
C VAL A 355 18.77 10.83 5.27
N THR A 356 19.37 11.44 4.25
CA THR A 356 18.75 12.47 3.40
C THR A 356 17.74 11.86 2.45
N ILE A 357 16.46 12.23 2.60
CA ILE A 357 15.47 11.96 1.56
C ILE A 357 15.74 12.92 0.39
N HIS A 358 16.08 12.35 -0.76
CA HIS A 358 16.21 13.10 -2.01
C HIS A 358 14.93 13.87 -2.33
N HIS A 359 15.10 15.16 -2.63
CA HIS A 359 14.00 16.04 -2.93
C HIS A 359 13.75 16.12 -4.43
N ASN A 360 12.55 15.76 -4.87
CA ASN A 360 12.04 16.02 -6.21
C ASN A 360 10.58 16.49 -6.21
N ALA A 361 10.19 17.11 -7.31
CA ALA A 361 8.82 17.45 -7.67
C ALA A 361 8.57 17.26 -9.17
N ALA A 362 7.34 16.89 -9.50
CA ALA A 362 6.88 16.60 -10.85
C ALA A 362 5.53 17.25 -11.10
N TYR A 363 5.39 17.95 -12.22
CA TYR A 363 4.20 18.66 -12.66
C TYR A 363 3.81 18.15 -14.04
N ASP A 364 2.61 17.58 -14.15
CA ASP A 364 2.06 17.08 -15.41
C ASP A 364 0.72 17.73 -15.70
N MET A 365 0.49 18.07 -16.95
CA MET A 365 -0.79 18.56 -17.45
C MET A 365 -1.60 17.40 -18.02
N TRP A 366 -2.88 17.36 -17.67
CA TRP A 366 -3.84 16.33 -18.04
C TRP A 366 -5.15 16.98 -18.49
N LYS A 367 -5.94 16.24 -19.25
CA LYS A 367 -7.33 16.60 -19.57
C LYS A 367 -8.30 15.51 -19.18
N MET A 368 -9.52 15.91 -18.86
CA MET A 368 -10.65 15.01 -18.66
C MET A 368 -11.93 15.56 -19.30
N LYS A 369 -12.72 14.66 -19.90
CA LYS A 369 -14.05 14.97 -20.45
C LYS A 369 -14.99 13.79 -20.28
N LEU A 370 -16.30 14.06 -20.32
CA LEU A 370 -17.29 12.99 -20.43
C LEU A 370 -17.16 12.31 -21.80
N ASN A 371 -17.18 10.98 -21.79
CA ASN A 371 -17.29 10.18 -22.99
C ASN A 371 -18.79 9.86 -23.23
N HIS A 372 -19.29 10.28 -24.39
CA HIS A 372 -20.69 10.12 -24.81
C HIS A 372 -20.89 8.98 -25.84
N GLU A 373 -19.85 8.20 -26.13
CA GLU A 373 -19.91 7.06 -27.06
C GLU A 373 -20.82 5.96 -26.49
N GLY A 374 -21.90 5.66 -27.22
CA GLY A 374 -22.85 4.59 -26.91
C GLY A 374 -24.22 5.04 -26.38
N ASN A 375 -24.47 6.34 -26.14
CA ASN A 375 -25.78 6.80 -25.64
C ASN A 375 -26.27 8.10 -26.32
N HIS A 376 -26.79 7.97 -27.54
CA HIS A 376 -27.25 9.10 -28.36
C HIS A 376 -28.42 9.88 -27.71
N LEU A 377 -29.28 9.19 -26.96
CA LEU A 377 -30.45 9.76 -26.27
C LEU A 377 -30.11 10.63 -25.04
N MET A 378 -28.88 10.58 -24.50
CA MET A 378 -28.51 11.29 -23.27
C MET A 378 -27.57 12.48 -23.48
N LYS A 379 -27.22 12.82 -24.72
CA LYS A 379 -26.35 13.97 -25.05
C LYS A 379 -26.90 15.32 -24.56
N THR A 380 -28.22 15.43 -24.36
CA THR A 380 -28.94 16.67 -24.00
C THR A 380 -28.97 17.01 -22.51
N ARG A 381 -28.57 16.11 -21.58
CA ARG A 381 -28.68 16.37 -20.12
C ARG A 381 -27.39 16.82 -19.43
N MET A 382 -26.23 16.61 -20.04
CA MET A 382 -24.95 17.12 -19.55
C MET A 382 -24.04 17.46 -20.74
N SER A 383 -23.91 18.74 -21.08
CA SER A 383 -22.84 19.21 -21.96
C SER A 383 -21.50 19.10 -21.22
N GLY A 384 -20.75 18.03 -21.50
CA GLY A 384 -19.50 17.75 -20.81
C GLY A 384 -18.41 18.78 -21.14
N LYS A 385 -18.18 19.75 -20.25
CA LYS A 385 -17.01 20.64 -20.32
C LYS A 385 -15.72 19.79 -20.27
N GLU A 386 -14.82 19.97 -21.23
CA GLU A 386 -13.44 19.46 -21.12
C GLU A 386 -12.70 20.31 -20.08
N LEU A 387 -12.00 19.64 -19.15
CA LEU A 387 -11.29 20.28 -18.03
C LEU A 387 -9.81 19.91 -18.09
N ASN A 388 -8.96 20.94 -18.19
CA ASN A 388 -7.52 20.78 -18.11
C ASN A 388 -7.05 20.94 -16.66
N PHE A 389 -6.24 20.01 -16.19
CA PHE A 389 -5.72 20.05 -14.82
C PHE A 389 -4.24 19.74 -14.72
N LEU A 390 -3.56 20.45 -13.81
CA LEU A 390 -2.18 20.23 -13.44
C LEU A 390 -2.12 19.38 -12.17
N ILE A 391 -1.43 18.24 -12.21
CA ILE A 391 -1.16 17.44 -11.01
C ILE A 391 0.28 17.60 -10.56
N ARG A 392 0.48 18.02 -9.30
CA ARG A 392 1.80 18.01 -8.64
C ARG A 392 1.99 16.69 -7.87
N TYR A 393 3.04 15.96 -8.22
CA TYR A 393 3.44 14.73 -7.54
C TYR A 393 4.95 14.69 -7.28
N LYS A 394 5.41 13.55 -6.74
CA LYS A 394 6.82 13.24 -6.52
C LYS A 394 7.06 11.76 -6.81
N VAL A 395 8.26 11.44 -7.25
CA VAL A 395 8.77 10.08 -7.39
C VAL A 395 9.38 9.64 -6.06
N ASP A 396 9.42 8.33 -5.78
CA ASP A 396 9.93 7.82 -4.51
C ASP A 396 11.36 7.26 -4.61
N GLY A 397 11.73 6.70 -5.77
CA GLY A 397 13.09 6.35 -6.16
C GLY A 397 13.19 6.09 -7.67
N CYS A 398 14.32 5.65 -8.18
CA CYS A 398 14.49 5.22 -9.56
C CYS A 398 15.33 3.93 -9.63
N GLU A 399 15.11 3.09 -10.64
CA GLU A 399 15.85 1.85 -10.84
C GLU A 399 16.41 1.81 -12.27
N LEU A 400 17.57 1.17 -12.45
CA LEU A 400 18.11 0.86 -13.78
C LEU A 400 17.37 -0.32 -14.39
N VAL A 401 17.14 -0.23 -15.70
CA VAL A 401 16.52 -1.24 -16.55
C VAL A 401 17.50 -1.54 -17.67
N ASN A 402 17.88 -2.81 -17.80
CA ASN A 402 18.83 -3.31 -18.81
C ASN A 402 20.16 -2.53 -18.85
N ASP A 403 20.64 -2.08 -17.68
CA ASP A 403 21.88 -1.33 -17.46
C ASP A 403 22.06 -0.03 -18.28
N ILE A 404 20.98 0.46 -18.91
CA ILE A 404 21.01 1.61 -19.84
C ILE A 404 19.91 2.63 -19.53
N GLU A 405 18.71 2.19 -19.14
CA GLU A 405 17.54 3.07 -18.99
C GLU A 405 17.14 3.25 -17.52
N THR A 406 16.87 4.49 -17.10
CA THR A 406 16.40 4.78 -15.73
C THR A 406 14.87 4.87 -15.68
N ARG A 407 14.23 4.06 -14.83
CA ARG A 407 12.78 4.03 -14.62
C ARG A 407 12.39 4.62 -13.26
N SER A 408 11.29 5.38 -13.22
CA SER A 408 10.75 5.93 -11.96
C SER A 408 10.09 4.84 -11.10
N VAL A 409 10.30 4.89 -9.79
CA VAL A 409 9.77 3.92 -8.83
C VAL A 409 8.87 4.59 -7.79
N THR A 410 7.74 3.93 -7.51
CA THR A 410 6.81 4.20 -6.43
C THR A 410 6.87 3.06 -5.42
N ILE A 411 7.10 3.37 -4.14
CA ILE A 411 7.23 2.36 -3.08
C ILE A 411 6.14 2.59 -2.04
N LEU A 412 5.39 1.52 -1.74
CA LEU A 412 4.31 1.54 -0.75
C LEU A 412 4.41 0.32 0.18
N PRO A 413 4.33 0.53 1.51
CA PRO A 413 4.28 -0.57 2.46
C PRO A 413 2.86 -1.17 2.50
N LYS A 414 2.79 -2.49 2.63
CA LYS A 414 1.59 -3.24 2.98
C LYS A 414 1.82 -3.84 4.37
N LEU A 415 1.09 -3.33 5.36
CA LEU A 415 1.26 -3.74 6.76
C LEU A 415 0.45 -5.00 7.06
N GLU A 416 1.13 -5.99 7.62
CA GLU A 416 0.56 -7.29 7.94
C GLU A 416 0.42 -7.44 9.46
N LEU A 417 -0.79 -7.79 9.93
CA LEU A 417 -1.15 -7.89 11.36
C LEU A 417 -1.39 -9.34 11.85
N GLN A 418 -1.46 -10.28 10.92
CA GLN A 418 -1.72 -11.72 11.14
C GLN A 418 -0.96 -12.59 10.13
N LEU A 419 0.26 -12.15 9.78
CA LEU A 419 1.07 -12.72 8.70
C LEU A 419 1.41 -14.21 8.90
N GLU A 420 1.33 -14.68 10.14
CA GLU A 420 1.51 -16.09 10.48
C GLU A 420 0.38 -17.00 9.97
N LEU A 421 -0.78 -16.45 9.63
CA LEU A 421 -1.90 -17.18 9.00
C LEU A 421 -1.88 -17.08 7.46
N GLY A 422 -1.06 -16.17 6.91
CA GLY A 422 -0.96 -15.85 5.50
C GLY A 422 -0.90 -14.33 5.25
N ALA A 423 -0.73 -13.92 3.99
CA ALA A 423 -0.74 -12.51 3.62
C ALA A 423 -2.19 -11.99 3.59
N ASN A 424 -2.46 -10.78 4.07
CA ASN A 424 -3.79 -10.20 3.96
C ASN A 424 -4.10 -9.75 2.53
N ILE A 425 -5.37 -9.80 2.09
CA ILE A 425 -5.77 -9.11 0.86
C ILE A 425 -5.40 -7.62 0.92
N ALA A 426 -5.11 -7.01 -0.23
CA ALA A 426 -5.01 -5.56 -0.31
C ALA A 426 -6.42 -4.97 -0.10
N THR A 427 -6.59 -4.10 0.88
CA THR A 427 -7.87 -3.44 1.18
C THR A 427 -8.33 -2.61 -0.02
N LYS A 428 -9.64 -2.40 -0.18
CA LYS A 428 -10.18 -1.53 -1.25
C LYS A 428 -9.51 -0.14 -1.27
N GLN A 429 -9.19 0.39 -0.08
CA GLN A 429 -8.43 1.63 0.13
C GLN A 429 -6.97 1.54 -0.38
N GLU A 430 -6.25 0.47 -0.07
CA GLU A 430 -4.88 0.27 -0.58
C GLU A 430 -4.89 0.17 -2.12
N VAL A 431 -5.75 -0.69 -2.68
CA VAL A 431 -5.86 -0.94 -4.13
C VAL A 431 -6.15 0.35 -4.90
N ILE A 432 -7.14 1.16 -4.49
CA ILE A 432 -7.47 2.40 -5.20
C ILE A 432 -6.37 3.47 -5.08
N ARG A 433 -5.67 3.52 -3.94
CA ARG A 433 -4.58 4.50 -3.71
C ARG A 433 -3.26 4.09 -4.38
N GLU A 434 -3.04 2.79 -4.60
CA GLU A 434 -1.98 2.23 -5.45
C GLU A 434 -2.31 2.49 -6.93
N TRP A 435 -3.55 2.20 -7.36
CA TRP A 435 -4.03 2.44 -8.73
C TRP A 435 -3.89 3.91 -9.12
N THR A 436 -4.38 4.81 -8.27
CA THR A 436 -4.23 6.27 -8.44
C THR A 436 -2.75 6.69 -8.46
N SER A 437 -1.87 5.93 -7.78
CA SER A 437 -0.44 6.19 -7.81
C SER A 437 0.20 5.84 -9.14
N LEU A 438 -0.19 4.72 -9.76
CA LEU A 438 0.33 4.31 -11.06
C LEU A 438 -0.28 5.14 -12.19
N PHE A 439 -1.59 5.35 -12.17
CA PHE A 439 -2.30 6.04 -13.25
C PHE A 439 -1.81 7.49 -13.42
N PHE A 440 -1.69 8.24 -12.32
CA PHE A 440 -1.19 9.63 -12.34
C PHE A 440 0.32 9.76 -12.07
N ARG A 441 1.10 8.69 -12.28
CA ARG A 441 2.57 8.76 -12.35
C ARG A 441 3.03 7.95 -13.58
N PRO A 442 2.94 8.55 -14.79
CA PRO A 442 3.33 7.90 -16.02
C PRO A 442 4.71 7.25 -15.91
N PHE A 443 4.86 6.07 -16.50
CA PHE A 443 6.10 5.28 -16.51
C PHE A 443 6.64 4.85 -15.13
N SER A 444 5.93 5.10 -14.04
CA SER A 444 6.36 4.64 -12.71
C SER A 444 6.06 3.14 -12.51
N HIS A 445 7.05 2.39 -12.06
CA HIS A 445 6.87 1.04 -11.54
C HIS A 445 6.48 1.08 -10.05
N LEU A 446 5.61 0.18 -9.59
CA LEU A 446 5.17 0.14 -8.19
C LEU A 446 5.65 -1.14 -7.49
N TYR A 447 6.39 -0.96 -6.40
CA TYR A 447 6.70 -2.05 -5.46
C TYR A 447 5.84 -1.96 -4.21
N ARG A 448 5.07 -3.03 -3.97
CA ARG A 448 4.31 -3.25 -2.73
C ARG A 448 5.17 -4.10 -1.81
N ILE A 449 5.69 -3.49 -0.75
CA ILE A 449 6.58 -4.15 0.22
C ILE A 449 5.72 -4.64 1.39
N ARG A 450 5.54 -5.95 1.51
CA ARG A 450 4.82 -6.56 2.66
C ARG A 450 5.75 -6.66 3.85
N LEU A 451 5.27 -6.20 4.99
CA LEU A 451 6.05 -6.21 6.23
C LEU A 451 5.18 -6.37 7.47
N GLN A 452 5.72 -7.07 8.46
CA GLN A 452 5.03 -7.37 9.70
C GLN A 452 4.99 -6.10 10.59
N SER A 453 3.79 -5.66 10.98
CA SER A 453 3.59 -4.30 11.52
C SER A 453 4.24 -4.03 12.89
N ASN A 454 4.62 -5.05 13.65
CA ASN A 454 5.20 -4.93 15.00
C ASN A 454 6.73 -5.01 15.04
N SER A 455 7.33 -5.79 14.12
CA SER A 455 8.77 -6.01 14.00
C SER A 455 9.43 -5.17 12.90
N SER A 456 8.64 -4.63 11.98
CA SER A 456 9.10 -3.97 10.75
C SER A 456 9.97 -4.88 9.85
N GLU A 457 9.81 -6.20 9.99
CA GLU A 457 10.44 -7.22 9.14
C GLU A 457 9.76 -7.28 7.76
N VAL A 458 10.54 -7.21 6.68
CA VAL A 458 10.05 -7.34 5.31
C VAL A 458 9.95 -8.83 4.94
N VAL A 459 8.80 -9.21 4.37
CA VAL A 459 8.46 -10.62 4.10
C VAL A 459 8.24 -10.91 2.61
N SER A 460 7.79 -9.92 1.82
CA SER A 460 7.80 -10.03 0.35
C SER A 460 7.86 -8.65 -0.32
N VAL A 461 8.31 -8.63 -1.58
CA VAL A 461 8.34 -7.42 -2.43
C VAL A 461 7.71 -7.73 -3.79
N GLU A 462 6.45 -7.34 -3.93
CA GLU A 462 5.70 -7.54 -5.17
C GLU A 462 5.96 -6.43 -6.18
N SER A 463 6.10 -6.79 -7.45
CA SER A 463 5.77 -5.89 -8.55
C SER A 463 4.23 -5.77 -8.66
N VAL A 464 3.75 -4.55 -8.92
CA VAL A 464 2.32 -4.25 -9.08
C VAL A 464 2.13 -3.31 -10.26
N ASN A 465 1.19 -3.66 -11.13
CA ASN A 465 0.80 -2.87 -12.30
C ASN A 465 -0.73 -2.63 -12.31
N LEU A 466 -1.21 -1.78 -13.23
CA LEU A 466 -2.63 -1.44 -13.32
C LEU A 466 -3.53 -2.65 -13.64
N GLN A 467 -3.04 -3.65 -14.38
CA GLN A 467 -3.82 -4.86 -14.70
C GLN A 467 -4.04 -5.72 -13.45
N LYS A 468 -2.98 -5.96 -12.68
CA LYS A 468 -3.05 -6.66 -11.39
C LYS A 468 -3.98 -5.95 -10.40
N LEU A 469 -3.90 -4.62 -10.29
CA LEU A 469 -4.80 -3.85 -9.42
C LEU A 469 -6.26 -3.88 -9.88
N ASN A 470 -6.52 -3.83 -11.19
CA ASN A 470 -7.88 -3.99 -11.73
C ASN A 470 -8.41 -5.40 -11.47
N PHE A 471 -7.56 -6.43 -11.50
CA PHE A 471 -7.92 -7.80 -11.15
C PHE A 471 -8.20 -7.95 -9.65
N GLU A 472 -7.29 -7.52 -8.76
CA GLU A 472 -7.49 -7.52 -7.31
C GLU A 472 -8.78 -6.76 -6.91
N ALA A 473 -9.03 -5.58 -7.51
CA ALA A 473 -10.24 -4.80 -7.30
C ALA A 473 -11.53 -5.56 -7.70
N MET A 474 -11.50 -6.24 -8.85
CA MET A 474 -12.64 -6.99 -9.36
C MET A 474 -12.89 -8.27 -8.54
N GLN A 475 -11.84 -9.04 -8.24
CA GLN A 475 -11.93 -10.32 -7.52
C GLN A 475 -12.39 -10.13 -6.07
N HIS A 476 -11.83 -9.17 -5.33
CA HIS A 476 -12.11 -9.03 -3.91
C HIS A 476 -13.25 -8.06 -3.57
N TYR A 477 -13.57 -7.11 -4.47
CA TYR A 477 -14.52 -6.03 -4.18
C TYR A 477 -15.55 -5.76 -5.29
N GLN A 478 -15.56 -6.56 -6.38
CA GLN A 478 -16.43 -6.36 -7.55
C GLN A 478 -16.33 -4.91 -8.10
N TYR A 479 -15.14 -4.33 -7.98
CA TYR A 479 -14.91 -2.90 -8.07
C TYR A 479 -14.02 -2.54 -9.26
N LYS A 480 -14.30 -1.40 -9.90
CA LYS A 480 -13.51 -0.85 -11.01
C LYS A 480 -12.90 0.48 -10.58
N PRO A 481 -11.58 0.55 -10.35
CA PRO A 481 -10.90 1.80 -9.98
C PRO A 481 -11.15 2.97 -10.93
N ASN A 482 -11.25 2.67 -12.24
CA ASN A 482 -11.52 3.64 -13.31
C ASN A 482 -12.78 4.48 -13.08
N ASP A 483 -13.83 3.88 -12.51
CA ASP A 483 -15.15 4.51 -12.40
C ASP A 483 -15.09 5.71 -11.42
N GLN A 484 -14.06 5.80 -10.57
CA GLN A 484 -13.85 6.97 -9.71
C GLN A 484 -13.35 8.21 -10.44
N LEU A 485 -12.86 8.09 -11.68
CA LEU A 485 -12.57 9.25 -12.52
C LEU A 485 -13.83 10.08 -12.79
N ILE A 486 -15.02 9.46 -12.74
CA ILE A 486 -16.32 10.13 -12.80
C ILE A 486 -16.55 11.01 -11.56
N VAL A 487 -16.17 10.53 -10.38
CA VAL A 487 -16.26 11.30 -9.12
C VAL A 487 -15.31 12.48 -9.14
N VAL A 488 -14.06 12.28 -9.59
CA VAL A 488 -13.10 13.37 -9.77
C VAL A 488 -13.64 14.41 -10.75
N TYR A 489 -14.18 13.99 -11.91
CA TYR A 489 -14.78 14.90 -12.88
C TYR A 489 -15.97 15.69 -12.32
N LYS A 490 -16.89 15.05 -11.58
CA LYS A 490 -18.01 15.73 -10.89
C LYS A 490 -17.51 16.81 -9.93
N VAL A 491 -16.53 16.47 -9.07
CA VAL A 491 -15.93 17.42 -8.13
C VAL A 491 -15.26 18.58 -8.88
N PHE A 492 -14.46 18.27 -9.89
CA PHE A 492 -13.75 19.26 -10.71
C PHE A 492 -14.71 20.21 -11.43
N LEU A 493 -15.78 19.68 -12.01
CA LEU A 493 -16.82 20.46 -12.67
C LEU A 493 -17.52 21.42 -11.68
N GLU A 494 -17.91 20.96 -10.49
CA GLU A 494 -18.56 21.83 -9.51
C GLU A 494 -17.64 22.90 -8.91
N LEU A 495 -16.37 22.56 -8.65
CA LEU A 495 -15.38 23.53 -8.18
C LEU A 495 -15.04 24.56 -9.27
N SER A 496 -15.05 24.18 -10.56
CA SER A 496 -14.82 25.11 -11.68
C SER A 496 -15.93 26.16 -11.88
N LYS A 497 -17.05 26.04 -11.16
CA LYS A 497 -18.18 26.98 -11.14
C LYS A 497 -18.16 27.92 -9.92
N LEU A 498 -17.08 27.94 -9.14
CA LEU A 498 -16.95 28.79 -7.96
C LEU A 498 -16.33 30.14 -8.32
N GLU A 499 -16.79 31.18 -7.63
CA GLU A 499 -16.15 32.51 -7.66
C GLU A 499 -14.79 32.49 -6.95
N PRO A 500 -13.88 33.44 -7.24
CA PRO A 500 -12.66 33.65 -6.47
C PRO A 500 -12.90 33.73 -4.96
N GLY A 501 -12.01 33.11 -4.18
CA GLY A 501 -12.11 33.03 -2.71
C GLY A 501 -11.60 31.72 -2.12
N ASN A 502 -11.71 31.60 -0.80
CA ASN A 502 -11.30 30.42 -0.06
C ASN A 502 -12.51 29.53 0.27
N TYR A 503 -12.35 28.22 0.09
CA TYR A 503 -13.37 27.22 0.30
C TYR A 503 -12.80 25.98 1.00
N LEU A 504 -13.69 25.18 1.57
CA LEU A 504 -13.39 23.87 2.13
C LEU A 504 -14.34 22.84 1.52
N LEU A 505 -13.78 21.83 0.85
CA LEU A 505 -14.53 20.63 0.48
C LEU A 505 -14.52 19.70 1.70
N HIS A 506 -15.70 19.48 2.27
CA HIS A 506 -15.91 18.88 3.58
C HIS A 506 -16.71 17.58 3.47
N HIS A 507 -16.19 16.52 4.07
CA HIS A 507 -16.85 15.22 4.13
C HIS A 507 -16.86 14.68 5.55
N THR A 508 -18.00 14.12 5.94
CA THR A 508 -18.20 13.45 7.24
C THR A 508 -18.97 12.15 7.03
N GLU A 509 -18.85 11.24 8.00
CA GLU A 509 -19.66 10.01 8.06
C GLU A 509 -21.16 10.27 7.93
N ARG A 510 -21.67 11.35 8.54
CA ARG A 510 -23.09 11.75 8.47
C ARG A 510 -23.54 12.15 7.06
N ASN A 511 -22.62 12.61 6.23
CA ASN A 511 -22.91 12.98 4.84
C ASN A 511 -22.90 11.76 3.90
N GLY A 512 -22.46 10.58 4.38
CA GLY A 512 -22.39 9.35 3.59
C GLY A 512 -21.64 9.55 2.27
N PRO A 513 -22.25 9.24 1.10
CA PRO A 513 -21.60 9.38 -0.21
C PRO A 513 -21.60 10.83 -0.74
N PHE A 514 -21.62 11.86 0.12
CA PHE A 514 -21.70 13.26 -0.30
C PHE A 514 -20.66 14.17 0.37
N ALA A 515 -20.03 15.05 -0.41
CA ALA A 515 -19.18 16.13 0.10
C ALA A 515 -19.89 17.49 -0.03
N GLN A 516 -19.65 18.39 0.92
CA GLN A 516 -20.22 19.75 0.95
C GLN A 516 -19.14 20.77 0.56
N ILE A 517 -19.52 21.81 -0.20
CA ILE A 517 -18.65 22.98 -0.42
C ILE A 517 -19.04 24.05 0.60
N MET A 518 -18.09 24.47 1.42
CA MET A 518 -18.25 25.57 2.36
C MET A 518 -17.33 26.74 1.95
N LYS A 519 -17.83 27.98 1.94
CA LYS A 519 -17.06 29.21 1.63
C LYS A 519 -16.56 29.82 2.94
N GLU A 520 -15.39 30.46 2.91
CA GLU A 520 -14.87 31.23 4.03
C GLU A 520 -15.89 32.28 4.51
N GLU A 521 -16.03 32.42 5.82
CA GLU A 521 -16.89 33.42 6.47
C GLU A 521 -16.06 34.29 7.41
N LYS A 522 -16.08 35.61 7.22
CA LYS A 522 -15.33 36.56 8.06
C LYS A 522 -16.14 36.93 9.30
N VAL A 523 -15.97 36.16 10.36
CA VAL A 523 -16.77 36.28 11.59
C VAL A 523 -16.14 37.27 12.57
N GLU A 524 -16.75 38.46 12.72
CA GLU A 524 -16.50 39.32 13.87
C GLU A 524 -16.94 38.63 15.17
N SER A 525 -16.18 38.84 16.25
CA SER A 525 -16.13 37.96 17.42
C SER A 525 -17.46 37.74 18.17
N ILE A 526 -18.44 38.61 17.95
CA ILE A 526 -19.66 38.76 18.75
C ILE A 526 -20.78 37.77 18.37
N TYR A 527 -20.84 37.28 17.12
CA TYR A 527 -22.02 36.54 16.60
C TYR A 527 -21.89 35.00 16.53
N LYS A 528 -20.81 34.43 17.10
CA LYS A 528 -20.41 33.02 16.92
C LYS A 528 -21.43 31.92 17.27
N LYS A 529 -22.49 32.21 18.02
CA LYS A 529 -23.51 31.22 18.45
C LYS A 529 -24.82 31.23 17.66
N LYS A 530 -25.07 32.21 16.77
CA LYS A 530 -26.34 32.34 16.03
C LYS A 530 -26.31 31.91 14.56
N LEU A 531 -25.13 31.58 14.01
CA LEU A 531 -24.95 31.27 12.60
C LEU A 531 -24.48 29.81 12.42
N ASN A 532 -24.99 29.15 11.37
CA ASN A 532 -24.61 27.78 10.99
C ASN A 532 -23.21 27.75 10.35
N ILE A 533 -22.19 27.98 11.19
CA ILE A 533 -20.78 28.15 10.81
C ILE A 533 -19.96 27.00 11.37
N TYR A 534 -19.15 26.42 10.51
CA TYR A 534 -18.18 25.38 10.85
C TYR A 534 -16.84 26.02 11.26
N ASP A 535 -16.41 25.76 12.50
CA ASP A 535 -15.08 26.13 13.02
C ASP A 535 -14.10 24.99 12.73
N LEU A 536 -13.31 25.15 11.66
CA LEU A 536 -12.29 24.20 11.23
C LEU A 536 -11.27 23.91 12.32
N TYR A 537 -10.91 24.88 13.16
CA TYR A 537 -9.88 24.69 14.19
C TYR A 537 -10.43 23.90 15.38
N SER A 538 -11.70 24.07 15.72
CA SER A 538 -12.35 23.33 16.82
C SER A 538 -12.22 21.80 16.66
N ASP A 539 -12.33 21.31 15.43
CA ASP A 539 -12.24 19.89 15.08
C ASP A 539 -10.85 19.27 15.26
N TYR A 540 -9.80 20.10 15.39
CA TYR A 540 -8.42 19.67 15.65
C TYR A 540 -7.97 19.95 17.08
N LYS A 541 -8.76 20.64 17.91
CA LYS A 541 -8.54 20.82 19.36
C LYS A 541 -8.72 19.48 20.09
N THR A 542 -7.76 18.57 19.92
CA THR A 542 -7.78 17.23 20.49
C THR A 542 -6.79 17.11 21.65
N ASN A 543 -7.20 16.37 22.67
CA ASN A 543 -6.34 15.98 23.77
C ASN A 543 -5.16 15.14 23.25
N THR A 544 -3.99 15.24 23.89
CA THR A 544 -2.70 14.68 23.43
C THR A 544 -2.61 13.15 23.33
N ARG A 545 -3.72 12.43 23.60
CA ARG A 545 -3.77 10.97 23.66
C ARG A 545 -4.27 10.39 22.33
N ILE A 546 -3.41 9.62 21.67
CA ILE A 546 -3.79 8.76 20.53
C ILE A 546 -4.93 7.84 20.99
N PRO A 547 -6.06 7.76 20.27
CA PRO A 547 -7.14 6.82 20.60
C PRO A 547 -6.61 5.38 20.62
N LEU A 548 -6.76 4.70 21.76
CA LEU A 548 -6.43 3.29 21.94
C LEU A 548 -7.45 2.34 21.30
N GLN A 549 -8.56 2.87 20.78
CA GLN A 549 -9.67 2.08 20.28
C GLN A 549 -9.74 2.24 18.76
N SER A 550 -9.16 1.27 18.07
CA SER A 550 -9.25 1.11 16.62
C SER A 550 -10.05 -0.15 16.33
N THR A 551 -11.32 0.01 15.95
CA THR A 551 -12.16 -1.06 15.41
C THR A 551 -11.93 -1.15 13.90
N LYS A 552 -10.67 -1.35 13.47
CA LYS A 552 -10.41 -1.66 12.06
C LYS A 552 -11.03 -3.04 11.78
N PRO A 553 -11.89 -3.19 10.75
CA PRO A 553 -12.46 -4.48 10.39
C PRO A 553 -11.33 -5.49 10.10
N TRP A 554 -11.62 -6.77 10.31
CA TRP A 554 -10.72 -7.85 9.91
C TRP A 554 -10.42 -7.74 8.41
N CYS A 555 -9.18 -8.04 8.04
CA CYS A 555 -8.73 -8.08 6.66
C CYS A 555 -8.55 -9.56 6.31
N PRO A 556 -9.32 -10.15 5.38
CA PRO A 556 -9.19 -11.56 5.05
C PRO A 556 -7.78 -11.94 4.57
N ILE A 557 -7.40 -13.20 4.81
CA ILE A 557 -6.19 -13.79 4.24
C ILE A 557 -6.40 -14.00 2.73
N ASP A 558 -5.41 -13.62 1.92
CA ASP A 558 -5.40 -13.94 0.50
C ASP A 558 -4.95 -15.39 0.30
N VAL A 559 -5.95 -16.27 0.16
CA VAL A 559 -5.75 -17.71 -0.08
C VAL A 559 -5.11 -18.03 -1.44
N ASN A 560 -4.97 -17.03 -2.32
CA ASN A 560 -4.22 -17.17 -3.57
C ASN A 560 -2.77 -16.67 -3.42
N TYR A 561 -2.40 -15.94 -2.37
CA TYR A 561 -1.07 -15.34 -2.25
C TYR A 561 -0.01 -16.30 -1.68
N ILE A 562 0.99 -16.65 -2.50
CA ILE A 562 2.09 -17.54 -2.12
C ILE A 562 3.21 -16.74 -1.44
N LEU A 563 3.24 -16.75 -0.11
CA LEU A 563 4.40 -16.29 0.67
C LEU A 563 5.61 -17.23 0.50
N PRO A 564 6.85 -16.77 0.74
CA PRO A 564 8.05 -17.62 0.74
C PRO A 564 7.90 -18.89 1.57
N ILE A 565 7.29 -18.79 2.76
CA ILE A 565 7.05 -19.91 3.66
C ILE A 565 6.11 -20.99 3.08
N HIS A 566 5.16 -20.61 2.21
CA HIS A 566 4.31 -21.55 1.48
C HIS A 566 5.12 -22.34 0.44
N THR A 567 6.07 -21.67 -0.23
CA THR A 567 7.01 -22.29 -1.16
C THR A 567 7.92 -23.31 -0.47
N VAL A 568 8.57 -22.94 0.65
CA VAL A 568 9.50 -23.84 1.36
C VAL A 568 8.79 -25.09 1.88
N TYR A 569 7.67 -24.93 2.60
CA TYR A 569 6.96 -26.08 3.16
C TYR A 569 6.09 -26.83 2.16
N LYS A 570 6.05 -26.38 0.89
CA LYS A 570 5.21 -26.92 -0.20
C LYS A 570 3.73 -26.99 0.21
N ARG A 571 3.21 -25.89 0.77
CA ARG A 571 1.85 -25.76 1.30
C ARG A 571 1.01 -24.80 0.46
N LEU A 572 -0.28 -25.11 0.30
CA LEU A 572 -1.24 -24.21 -0.31
C LEU A 572 -1.61 -23.11 0.72
N PRO A 573 -1.66 -21.81 0.35
CA PRO A 573 -2.13 -20.77 1.26
C PRO A 573 -3.57 -21.04 1.72
N GLY A 574 -3.94 -20.59 2.92
CA GLY A 574 -5.32 -20.73 3.42
C GLY A 574 -5.77 -22.15 3.78
N THR A 575 -4.85 -23.12 3.92
CA THR A 575 -5.16 -24.51 4.29
C THR A 575 -4.67 -24.88 5.69
N PHE A 576 -5.31 -25.87 6.30
CA PHE A 576 -4.93 -26.36 7.64
C PHE A 576 -3.70 -27.28 7.58
N GLN A 577 -3.27 -27.78 8.75
CA GLN A 577 -2.13 -28.67 8.84
C GLN A 577 -2.41 -30.00 8.08
N PRO A 578 -1.65 -30.35 7.03
CA PRO A 578 -1.89 -31.57 6.28
C PRO A 578 -1.78 -32.80 7.17
N VAL A 579 -2.73 -33.71 7.06
CA VAL A 579 -2.67 -35.02 7.72
C VAL A 579 -1.37 -35.69 7.31
N GLN A 580 -0.50 -35.99 8.28
CA GLN A 580 0.57 -36.95 8.06
C GLN A 580 -0.09 -38.29 7.78
N THR A 581 0.11 -38.84 6.59
CA THR A 581 -0.25 -40.21 6.27
C THR A 581 0.59 -41.14 7.15
N GLN A 582 0.08 -41.42 8.35
CA GLN A 582 0.56 -42.52 9.16
C GLN A 582 0.25 -43.80 8.40
N PHE A 583 1.18 -44.21 7.53
CA PHE A 583 1.37 -45.60 7.19
C PHE A 583 1.71 -46.33 8.49
N LYS A 584 0.67 -46.70 9.24
CA LYS A 584 0.74 -47.73 10.25
C LYS A 584 1.26 -48.97 9.53
N LYS A 585 2.58 -49.18 9.55
CA LYS A 585 3.21 -50.41 9.06
C LYS A 585 2.47 -51.54 9.76
N LYS A 586 1.58 -52.23 9.04
CA LYS A 586 0.95 -53.45 9.54
C LYS A 586 2.12 -54.37 9.86
N LYS A 587 2.41 -54.56 11.15
CA LYS A 587 3.33 -55.61 11.58
C LYS A 587 2.67 -56.90 11.12
N ASN A 588 3.10 -57.42 9.98
CA ASN A 588 2.72 -58.74 9.51
C ASN A 588 3.17 -59.73 10.58
N ARG A 589 2.25 -60.11 11.46
CA ARG A 589 2.38 -61.30 12.31
C ARG A 589 2.25 -62.51 11.37
N GLY A 590 3.31 -62.75 10.62
CA GLY A 590 3.49 -63.92 9.77
C GLY A 590 3.36 -65.16 10.65
N ARG A 591 2.26 -65.89 10.45
CA ARG A 591 1.81 -66.99 11.31
C ARG A 591 2.59 -68.26 10.98
N ASN A 592 3.89 -68.25 11.24
CA ASN A 592 4.77 -69.39 10.98
C ASN A 592 4.46 -70.56 11.92
N LYS A 593 3.57 -71.46 11.46
CA LYS A 593 3.48 -72.83 11.95
C LYS A 593 4.81 -73.53 11.65
N LYS A 594 5.64 -73.81 12.67
CA LYS A 594 6.63 -74.91 12.61
C LYS A 594 6.24 -76.00 13.61
N LYS A 595 6.44 -77.26 13.17
CA LYS A 595 5.89 -78.48 13.77
C LYS A 595 6.56 -78.81 15.11
N LYS A 596 5.79 -79.42 16.02
CA LYS A 596 6.31 -80.09 17.22
C LYS A 596 7.27 -81.23 16.83
N LYS A 597 8.37 -81.38 17.58
CA LYS A 597 8.92 -82.69 17.97
C LYS A 597 9.39 -82.60 19.42
N ASN A 598 9.12 -83.65 20.20
CA ASN A 598 9.40 -83.70 21.63
C ASN A 598 10.89 -83.98 21.90
N ASN A 599 11.42 -83.51 23.04
CA ASN A 599 11.89 -84.47 24.04
C ASN A 599 11.91 -83.92 25.48
N LYS A 600 11.94 -84.85 26.46
CA LYS A 600 11.70 -84.63 27.89
C LYS A 600 12.95 -84.19 28.69
N ASN A 601 12.68 -83.68 29.90
CA ASN A 601 13.45 -83.72 31.17
C ASN A 601 13.87 -82.35 31.73
N LYS A 602 14.01 -82.11 33.05
CA LYS A 602 13.41 -82.66 34.32
C LYS A 602 14.03 -81.84 35.48
N LYS A 603 13.30 -81.58 36.60
CA LYS A 603 13.79 -80.96 37.88
C LYS A 603 14.25 -79.48 37.76
N ASN A 604 14.34 -78.61 38.78
CA ASN A 604 13.82 -78.49 40.17
C ASN A 604 13.76 -76.94 40.45
N ASN A 605 12.82 -76.31 41.14
CA ASN A 605 12.29 -76.41 42.52
C ASN A 605 13.00 -75.48 43.55
N VAL A 606 12.19 -74.65 44.25
CA VAL A 606 12.36 -73.88 45.52
C VAL A 606 13.38 -72.71 45.63
N ASN A 607 12.85 -71.49 45.84
CA ASN A 607 13.01 -70.60 47.03
C ASN A 607 12.32 -69.24 46.70
N LYS A 608 11.24 -68.76 47.36
CA LYS A 608 11.06 -68.33 48.78
C LYS A 608 12.17 -67.36 49.24
N GLU A 609 11.96 -66.26 49.94
CA GLU A 609 10.80 -65.48 50.42
C GLU A 609 11.43 -64.32 51.25
N ALA A 610 11.06 -63.05 51.01
CA ALA A 610 11.23 -61.90 51.92
C ALA A 610 10.55 -60.68 51.25
N ALA A 611 9.32 -60.28 51.60
CA ALA A 611 8.95 -59.53 52.80
C ALA A 611 9.72 -58.17 52.86
N ALA A 612 9.20 -57.01 52.46
CA ALA A 612 7.93 -56.30 52.72
C ALA A 612 7.93 -55.40 53.99
N ALA A 613 8.01 -54.09 53.77
CA ALA A 613 7.49 -52.97 54.60
C ALA A 613 7.56 -51.69 53.70
N ALA A 614 6.51 -50.89 53.43
CA ALA A 614 5.61 -50.14 54.33
C ALA A 614 6.33 -48.97 55.06
N ALA A 615 5.82 -47.73 55.12
CA ALA A 615 4.69 -47.09 54.44
C ALA A 615 4.75 -45.54 54.56
N VAL A 616 3.95 -44.87 53.71
CA VAL A 616 3.25 -43.57 53.89
C VAL A 616 3.63 -42.67 55.09
N ALA A 617 4.25 -41.52 54.80
CA ALA A 617 4.29 -40.28 55.59
C ALA A 617 4.85 -39.13 54.71
N THR A 618 4.60 -37.83 54.87
CA THR A 618 3.44 -37.04 55.38
C THR A 618 3.48 -35.66 54.65
N ALA A 619 2.39 -34.89 54.62
CA ALA A 619 2.31 -33.60 53.90
C ALA A 619 2.70 -32.35 54.73
N ALA A 620 2.94 -31.25 54.00
CA ALA A 620 2.80 -29.82 54.38
C ALA A 620 4.01 -29.01 54.94
N ALA A 621 4.03 -27.75 54.49
CA ALA A 621 4.57 -26.52 55.12
C ALA A 621 6.09 -26.25 55.23
N THR A 622 6.65 -25.52 54.24
CA THR A 622 7.33 -24.19 54.35
C THR A 622 7.65 -23.71 52.93
N LYS A 623 7.01 -22.68 52.35
CA LYS A 623 7.14 -21.21 52.56
C LYS A 623 8.51 -20.58 52.28
N GLU A 624 8.57 -19.92 51.12
CA GLU A 624 9.10 -18.56 50.84
C GLU A 624 10.61 -18.22 50.99
N CYS A 625 11.01 -17.23 50.17
CA CYS A 625 12.32 -16.55 50.10
C CYS A 625 13.50 -17.36 49.49
N LYS A 626 14.42 -16.75 48.71
CA LYS A 626 14.65 -15.32 48.42
C LYS A 626 15.32 -15.13 47.05
N TYR A 627 15.24 -13.90 46.54
CA TYR A 627 16.02 -13.37 45.42
C TYR A 627 17.54 -13.47 45.66
N ILE A 628 18.28 -13.73 44.58
CA ILE A 628 19.41 -12.90 44.12
C ILE A 628 19.16 -12.61 42.63
#